data_AF-A0A965W119-F1
#
_entry.id   AF-A0A965W119-F1
#
_cell.length_a   1.000
_cell.length_b   1.000
_cell.length_c   1.000
_cell.angle_alpha   90.00
_cell.angle_beta   90.00
_cell.angle_gamma   90.00
#
_symmetry.space_group_name_H-M   'P 1'
#
loop_
_entity.id
_entity.type
_entity.pdbx_description
1 polymer ?
#
loop_
_entity_poly.entity_id
_entity_poly.type
_entity_poly.pdbx_seq_one_letter_code
_entity_poly.pdbx_strand_id
1 'polypeptide(L)'
;MPLLAAAAALLWQVAPIVVLSQADPVLCGYRYRHPDGWALSVEKGIAPDGSVFTAVAVDGALKLRLQTASFDSDRDLPTGADASRRQGNLEQVDAGGLLFFELGVSGGGLTVDRGDGARSFDLPAPLARDLTATYLNCAGDLIRPDGPDQPENTH
;
A
#
# COMPACT_ATOMS: atom_id res chain seq x y z
N MET A 1 -16.89 39.02 7.24
CA MET A 1 -15.62 38.82 6.51
C MET A 1 -14.52 38.87 7.56
N PRO A 2 -13.67 37.85 7.72
CA PRO A 2 -12.97 37.05 6.70
C PRO A 2 -13.64 35.68 6.47
N LEU A 3 -13.69 35.00 5.31
CA LEU A 3 -12.93 34.97 4.06
C LEU A 3 -11.43 34.64 4.24
N LEU A 4 -11.15 33.34 4.09
CA LEU A 4 -9.87 32.63 3.85
C LEU A 4 -9.53 31.58 4.92
N ALA A 5 -10.26 30.47 4.90
CA ALA A 5 -9.74 29.16 5.28
C ALA A 5 -9.84 28.24 4.06
N ALA A 6 -9.11 28.58 3.00
CA ALA A 6 -8.96 27.76 1.82
C ALA A 6 -7.49 27.75 1.44
N ALA A 7 -6.68 26.98 2.19
CA ALA A 7 -5.30 26.70 1.84
C ALA A 7 -4.79 25.52 2.67
N ALA A 8 -4.87 24.31 2.09
CA ALA A 8 -3.98 23.14 2.34
C ALA A 8 -4.59 21.79 1.88
N ALA A 9 -5.80 21.76 1.29
CA ALA A 9 -6.44 20.49 0.89
C ALA A 9 -5.91 19.88 -0.44
N LEU A 10 -4.63 20.07 -0.76
CA LEU A 10 -3.99 19.56 -1.97
C LEU A 10 -2.55 19.15 -1.66
N LEU A 11 -2.32 17.94 -1.15
CA LEU A 11 -0.94 17.52 -0.87
C LEU A 11 -0.59 16.10 -1.26
N TRP A 12 -1.52 15.24 -1.65
CA TRP A 12 -1.16 13.91 -2.13
C TRP A 12 -1.84 13.62 -3.46
N GLN A 13 -1.05 13.26 -4.47
CA GLN A 13 -1.53 12.61 -5.67
C GLN A 13 -1.53 11.11 -5.44
N VAL A 14 -2.64 10.44 -5.71
CA VAL A 14 -2.77 8.99 -5.54
C VAL A 14 -3.02 8.34 -6.89
N ALA A 15 -2.26 7.30 -7.21
CA ALA A 15 -2.39 6.52 -8.42
C ALA A 15 -2.44 5.02 -8.07
N PRO A 16 -3.13 4.19 -8.88
CA PRO A 16 -3.13 2.75 -8.65
C PRO A 16 -1.78 2.16 -9.09
N ILE A 17 -1.37 1.09 -8.42
CA ILE A 17 -0.28 0.23 -8.87
C ILE A 17 -0.93 -1.04 -9.41
N VAL A 18 -0.63 -1.38 -10.67
CA VAL A 18 -1.01 -2.64 -11.31
C VAL A 18 0.20 -3.09 -12.14
N VAL A 19 0.77 -4.23 -11.81
CA VAL A 19 1.84 -4.87 -12.58
C VAL A 19 1.36 -6.25 -12.99
N LEU A 20 1.52 -6.56 -14.28
CA LEU A 20 1.12 -7.82 -14.88
C LEU A 20 2.33 -8.65 -15.28
N SER A 21 2.26 -9.96 -15.12
CA SER A 21 3.15 -10.96 -15.71
C SER A 21 2.31 -11.90 -16.57
N GLN A 22 2.62 -12.00 -17.86
CA GLN A 22 1.87 -12.85 -18.80
C GLN A 22 0.34 -12.62 -18.79
N ALA A 23 -0.07 -11.37 -18.58
CA ALA A 23 -1.46 -10.91 -18.43
C ALA A 23 -2.12 -11.14 -17.05
N ASP A 24 -1.48 -11.86 -16.14
CA ASP A 24 -1.94 -12.03 -14.76
C ASP A 24 -1.35 -10.95 -13.84
N PRO A 25 -2.11 -10.37 -12.89
CA PRO A 25 -1.56 -9.42 -11.94
C PRO A 25 -0.58 -10.11 -10.99
N VAL A 26 0.57 -9.46 -10.76
CA VAL A 26 1.59 -9.89 -9.79
C VAL A 26 1.84 -8.84 -8.72
N LEU A 27 1.35 -7.61 -8.91
CA LEU A 27 1.43 -6.52 -7.94
C LEU A 27 0.23 -5.58 -8.10
N CYS A 28 -0.42 -5.28 -6.99
CA CYS A 28 -1.55 -4.36 -6.88
C CYS A 28 -1.30 -3.37 -5.74
N GLY A 29 -1.84 -2.16 -5.81
CA GLY A 29 -1.76 -1.26 -4.66
C GLY A 29 -2.00 0.21 -4.96
N TYR A 30 -1.47 1.07 -4.10
CA TYR A 30 -1.56 2.52 -4.22
C TYR A 30 -0.18 3.17 -4.15
N ARG A 31 0.00 4.20 -4.98
CA ARG A 31 1.15 5.09 -4.94
C ARG A 31 0.70 6.49 -4.58
N TYR A 32 1.23 7.02 -3.49
CA TYR A 32 1.01 8.37 -3.02
C TYR A 32 2.24 9.22 -3.35
N ARG A 33 2.04 10.42 -3.91
CA ARG A 33 3.10 11.40 -4.17
C ARG A 33 2.77 12.74 -3.52
N HIS A 34 3.69 13.21 -2.67
CA HIS A 34 3.62 14.51 -2.02
C HIS A 34 4.41 15.55 -2.83
N PRO A 35 3.94 16.81 -2.94
CA PRO A 35 4.66 17.91 -3.59
C PRO A 35 6.09 18.10 -3.09
N ASP A 36 6.34 17.84 -1.81
CA ASP A 36 7.69 17.92 -1.21
C ASP A 36 8.63 16.75 -1.60
N GLY A 37 8.24 15.93 -2.59
CA GLY A 37 9.08 14.85 -3.11
C GLY A 37 9.04 13.55 -2.29
N TRP A 38 8.01 13.36 -1.45
CA TRP A 38 7.77 12.08 -0.77
C TRP A 38 6.95 11.17 -1.67
N ALA A 39 7.37 9.91 -1.79
CA ALA A 39 6.65 8.90 -2.55
C ALA A 39 6.45 7.67 -1.66
N LEU A 40 5.20 7.39 -1.29
CA LEU A 40 4.81 6.19 -0.56
C LEU A 40 4.20 5.20 -1.54
N SER A 41 4.64 3.95 -1.49
CA SER A 41 3.97 2.82 -2.15
C SER A 41 3.45 1.85 -1.10
N VAL A 42 2.19 1.45 -1.23
CA VAL A 42 1.56 0.37 -0.46
C VAL A 42 1.13 -0.68 -1.46
N GLU A 43 1.72 -1.87 -1.35
CA GLU A 43 1.72 -2.89 -2.40
C GLU A 43 1.25 -4.23 -1.82
N LYS A 44 0.50 -4.99 -2.60
CA LYS A 44 0.21 -6.42 -2.39
C LYS A 44 0.64 -7.16 -3.65
N GLY A 45 1.36 -8.26 -3.53
CA GLY A 45 1.86 -8.98 -4.69
C GLY A 45 2.14 -10.45 -4.43
N ILE A 46 2.53 -11.15 -5.49
CA ILE A 46 3.02 -12.53 -5.46
C ILE A 46 4.52 -12.52 -5.79
N ALA A 47 5.32 -13.12 -4.93
CA ALA A 47 6.75 -13.31 -5.16
C ALA A 47 7.01 -14.47 -6.15
N PRO A 48 8.21 -14.58 -6.74
CA PRO A 48 8.53 -15.63 -7.71
C PRO A 48 8.35 -17.07 -7.20
N ASP A 49 8.37 -17.28 -5.89
CA ASP A 49 8.12 -18.57 -5.24
C ASP A 49 6.62 -18.84 -4.99
N GLY A 50 5.73 -17.97 -5.47
CA GLY A 50 4.29 -18.05 -5.29
C GLY A 50 3.77 -17.47 -3.97
N SER A 51 4.65 -16.98 -3.08
CA SER A 51 4.22 -16.43 -1.80
C SER A 51 3.58 -15.04 -1.93
N VAL A 52 2.49 -14.81 -1.22
CA VAL A 52 1.84 -13.49 -1.16
C VAL A 52 2.57 -12.59 -0.17
N PHE A 53 2.74 -11.33 -0.55
CA PHE A 53 3.31 -10.30 0.32
C PHE A 53 2.50 -9.01 0.29
N THR A 54 2.58 -8.27 1.39
CA THR A 54 2.24 -6.85 1.47
C THR A 54 3.52 -6.08 1.77
N ALA A 55 3.71 -4.94 1.10
CA ALA A 55 4.85 -4.07 1.33
C ALA A 55 4.43 -2.61 1.47
N VAL A 56 5.17 -1.88 2.30
CA VAL A 56 5.10 -0.43 2.47
C VAL A 56 6.49 0.12 2.24
N ALA A 57 6.63 1.06 1.31
CA ALA A 57 7.92 1.62 0.95
C ALA A 57 7.87 3.13 0.78
N VAL A 58 8.92 3.81 1.23
CA VAL A 58 9.14 5.24 0.98
C VAL A 58 10.59 5.45 0.55
N ASP A 59 10.80 5.92 -0.68
CA ASP A 59 12.14 6.07 -1.24
C ASP A 59 13.04 6.95 -0.35
N GLY A 60 14.24 6.43 -0.05
CA GLY A 60 15.26 7.13 0.75
C GLY A 60 14.95 7.23 2.24
N ALA A 61 13.89 6.59 2.75
CA ALA A 61 13.60 6.57 4.18
C ALA A 61 14.61 5.72 4.96
N LEU A 62 15.08 6.26 6.09
CA LEU A 62 15.86 5.54 7.10
C LEU A 62 14.96 4.89 8.14
N LYS A 63 13.75 5.42 8.33
CA LYS A 63 12.67 4.79 9.10
C LYS A 63 11.34 5.17 8.47
N LEU A 64 10.40 4.24 8.45
CA LEU A 64 9.03 4.49 8.04
C LEU A 64 8.06 3.74 8.96
N ARG A 65 6.90 4.37 9.20
CA ARG A 65 5.75 3.79 9.87
C ARG A 65 4.47 4.24 9.19
N LEU A 66 3.67 3.31 8.69
CA LEU A 66 2.31 3.52 8.20
C LEU A 66 1.33 3.01 9.24
N GLN A 67 0.35 3.82 9.59
CA GLN A 67 -0.70 3.47 10.54
C GLN A 67 -2.08 3.77 9.99
N THR A 68 -3.03 2.87 10.22
CA THR A 68 -4.46 3.08 9.99
C THR A 68 -5.21 2.76 11.29
N ALA A 69 -6.53 2.56 11.23
CA ALA A 69 -7.31 2.25 12.42
C ALA A 69 -6.93 0.88 13.01
N SER A 70 -6.69 -0.12 12.16
CA SER A 70 -6.34 -1.48 12.59
C SER A 70 -4.89 -1.88 12.32
N PHE A 71 -4.22 -1.26 11.34
CA PHE A 71 -2.88 -1.63 10.90
C PHE A 71 -1.79 -0.69 11.44
N ASP A 72 -0.65 -1.28 11.79
CA ASP A 72 0.58 -0.56 12.14
C ASP A 72 1.80 -1.28 11.58
N SER A 73 2.50 -0.65 10.63
CA SER A 73 3.61 -1.30 9.94
C SER A 73 4.80 -1.63 10.84
N ASP A 74 4.95 -1.00 12.01
CA ASP A 74 6.00 -1.38 12.97
C ASP A 74 5.69 -2.71 13.67
N ARG A 75 4.40 -3.00 13.87
CA ARG A 75 3.92 -4.21 14.54
C ARG A 75 3.69 -5.34 13.55
N ASP A 76 3.08 -5.02 12.42
CA ASP A 76 2.48 -6.00 11.51
C ASP A 76 3.42 -6.36 10.35
N LEU A 77 4.41 -5.52 10.02
CA LEU A 77 5.41 -5.82 8.99
C LEU A 77 6.81 -5.87 9.62
N PRO A 78 7.54 -6.99 9.45
CA PRO A 78 8.89 -7.08 9.97
C PRO A 78 9.79 -6.03 9.32
N THR A 79 10.71 -5.47 10.11
CA THR A 79 11.77 -4.59 9.60
C THR A 79 12.74 -5.44 8.79
N GLY A 80 12.79 -5.21 7.48
CA GLY A 80 13.77 -5.84 6.59
C GLY A 80 15.15 -5.21 6.71
N ALA A 81 16.10 -5.70 5.91
CA ALA A 81 17.43 -5.09 5.79
C ALA A 81 17.37 -3.67 5.17
N ASP A 82 16.32 -3.39 4.41
CA ASP A 82 16.05 -2.10 3.80
C ASP A 82 15.08 -1.31 4.70
N ALA A 83 15.57 -0.26 5.36
CA ALA A 83 14.73 0.55 6.24
C ALA A 83 13.71 1.43 5.47
N SER A 84 13.89 1.54 4.15
CA SER A 84 12.99 2.25 3.24
C SER A 84 11.83 1.37 2.75
N ARG A 85 11.85 0.07 3.07
CA ARG A 85 10.83 -0.91 2.68
C ARG A 85 10.55 -1.92 3.79
N ARG A 86 9.30 -1.98 4.23
CA ARG A 86 8.79 -3.04 5.12
C ARG A 86 7.94 -4.00 4.31
N GLN A 87 8.13 -5.31 4.51
CA GLN A 87 7.41 -6.32 3.74
C GLN A 87 7.17 -7.58 4.58
N GLY A 88 6.01 -8.20 4.41
CA GLY A 88 5.63 -9.44 5.09
C GLY A 88 4.34 -10.01 4.50
N ASN A 89 3.99 -11.24 4.89
CA ASN A 89 2.70 -11.82 4.53
C ASN A 89 1.64 -11.40 5.57
N LEU A 90 0.64 -10.64 5.13
CA LEU A 90 -0.47 -10.19 5.97
C LEU A 90 -1.77 -10.98 5.76
N GLU A 91 -1.79 -12.05 4.96
CA GLU A 91 -3.01 -12.83 4.69
C GLU A 91 -3.58 -13.50 5.94
N GLN A 92 -2.71 -13.81 6.92
CA GLN A 92 -3.07 -14.42 8.20
C GLN A 92 -3.22 -13.37 9.33
N VAL A 93 -3.22 -12.08 8.99
CA VAL A 93 -3.31 -10.98 9.94
C VAL A 93 -4.63 -10.25 9.68
N ASP A 94 -5.51 -10.18 10.67
CA ASP A 94 -6.83 -9.53 10.53
C ASP A 94 -6.71 -8.08 10.01
N ALA A 95 -5.72 -7.33 10.51
CA ALA A 95 -5.41 -5.97 10.06
C ALA A 95 -4.96 -5.91 8.58
N GLY A 96 -4.38 -6.99 8.06
CA GLY A 96 -3.94 -7.13 6.67
C GLY A 96 -5.09 -7.08 5.67
N GLY A 97 -6.22 -7.71 6.00
CA GLY A 97 -7.43 -7.66 5.17
C GLY A 97 -8.09 -6.28 5.10
N LEU A 98 -7.84 -5.43 6.12
CA LEU A 98 -8.45 -4.11 6.24
C LEU A 98 -7.58 -2.98 5.70
N LEU A 99 -6.26 -3.15 5.61
CA LEU A 99 -5.32 -2.09 5.26
C LEU A 99 -5.74 -1.25 4.04
N PHE A 100 -5.94 -1.89 2.88
CA PHE A 100 -6.26 -1.17 1.64
C PHE A 100 -7.68 -0.58 1.65
N PHE A 101 -8.60 -1.19 2.40
CA PHE A 101 -9.93 -0.65 2.60
C PHE A 101 -9.87 0.62 3.47
N GLU A 102 -9.17 0.57 4.60
CA GLU A 102 -9.00 1.71 5.50
C GLU A 102 -8.25 2.85 4.83
N LEU A 103 -7.19 2.58 4.07
CA LEU A 103 -6.52 3.58 3.24
C LEU A 103 -7.46 4.22 2.21
N GLY A 104 -8.36 3.43 1.62
CA GLY A 104 -9.34 3.90 0.63
C GLY A 104 -10.46 4.76 1.23
N VAL A 105 -10.91 4.44 2.44
CA VAL A 105 -12.11 5.05 3.06
C VAL A 105 -11.76 6.12 4.08
N SER A 106 -10.80 5.83 4.96
CA SER A 106 -10.43 6.67 6.10
C SER A 106 -9.00 7.22 6.04
N GLY A 107 -8.17 6.73 5.11
CA GLY A 107 -6.78 7.14 4.99
C GLY A 107 -5.91 6.51 6.08
N GLY A 108 -4.88 7.24 6.51
CA GLY A 108 -3.93 6.79 7.51
C GLY A 108 -2.87 7.84 7.80
N GLY A 109 -2.03 7.57 8.80
CA GLY A 109 -0.86 8.38 9.13
C GLY A 109 0.42 7.76 8.61
N LEU A 110 1.25 8.55 7.94
CA LEU A 110 2.60 8.16 7.52
C LEU A 110 3.62 8.95 8.33
N THR A 111 4.50 8.26 9.05
CA THR A 111 5.69 8.88 9.68
C THR A 111 6.95 8.37 8.99
N VAL A 112 7.83 9.29 8.58
CA VAL A 112 9.07 8.97 7.86
C VAL A 112 10.24 9.79 8.38
N ASP A 113 11.41 9.18 8.47
CA ASP A 113 12.68 9.84 8.80
C ASP A 113 13.68 9.58 7.67
N ARG A 114 14.30 10.63 7.12
CA ARG A 114 15.38 10.55 6.10
C ARG A 114 16.75 10.97 6.65
N GLY A 115 16.88 11.18 7.97
CA GLY A 115 18.11 11.61 8.64
C GLY A 115 18.14 13.10 8.98
N ASP A 116 17.17 13.89 8.50
CA ASP A 116 16.95 15.29 8.88
C ASP A 116 15.88 15.45 9.99
N GLY A 117 15.36 14.34 10.49
CA GLY A 117 14.31 14.28 11.50
C GLY A 117 13.03 13.62 10.98
N ALA A 118 12.24 13.08 11.91
CA ALA A 118 10.97 12.45 11.57
C ALA A 118 9.90 13.50 11.18
N ARG A 119 9.18 13.21 10.10
CA ARG A 119 8.02 13.97 9.61
C ARG A 119 6.79 13.08 9.58
N SER A 120 5.63 13.66 9.86
CA SER A 120 4.34 12.96 9.82
C SER A 120 3.42 13.61 8.80
N PHE A 121 2.68 12.78 8.08
CA PHE A 121 1.73 13.16 7.03
C PHE A 121 0.42 12.42 7.22
N ASP A 122 -0.68 13.13 7.02
CA ASP A 122 -1.99 12.50 6.84
C ASP A 122 -2.16 12.11 5.37
N LEU A 123 -2.57 10.87 5.14
CA LEU A 123 -2.89 10.37 3.81
C LEU A 123 -4.32 10.78 3.42
N PRO A 124 -4.56 11.10 2.14
CA PRO A 124 -5.85 11.59 1.69
C PRO A 124 -6.93 10.51 1.79
N ALA A 125 -8.13 10.94 2.17
CA ALA A 125 -9.33 10.11 2.17
C ALA A 125 -10.61 10.95 1.99
N PRO A 126 -11.67 10.38 1.41
CA PRO A 126 -11.70 9.08 0.74
C PRO A 126 -10.93 9.13 -0.59
N LEU A 127 -10.36 8.00 -1.02
CA LEU A 127 -9.79 7.87 -2.35
C LEU A 127 -10.89 7.86 -3.41
N ALA A 128 -10.54 8.26 -4.63
CA ALA A 128 -11.47 8.23 -5.75
C ALA A 128 -11.96 6.80 -6.04
N ARG A 129 -13.22 6.67 -6.45
CA ARG A 129 -13.89 5.37 -6.62
C ARG A 129 -13.24 4.50 -7.69
N ASP A 130 -12.74 5.11 -8.75
CA ASP A 130 -12.01 4.44 -9.82
C ASP A 130 -10.68 3.85 -9.33
N LEU A 131 -9.96 4.56 -8.45
CA LEU A 131 -8.75 4.06 -7.80
C LEU A 131 -9.02 2.82 -6.96
N THR A 132 -10.02 2.89 -6.08
CA THR A 132 -10.37 1.77 -5.20
C THR A 132 -10.92 0.58 -5.98
N ALA A 133 -11.74 0.81 -7.01
CA ALA A 133 -12.21 -0.24 -7.91
C ALA A 133 -11.06 -0.91 -8.68
N THR A 134 -10.09 -0.12 -9.17
CA THR A 134 -8.91 -0.67 -9.86
C THR A 134 -8.11 -1.59 -8.96
N TYR A 135 -7.86 -1.18 -7.71
CA TYR A 135 -7.20 -2.03 -6.72
C TYR A 135 -8.00 -3.31 -6.44
N LEU A 136 -9.30 -3.22 -6.18
CA LEU A 136 -10.13 -4.38 -5.84
C LEU A 136 -10.19 -5.40 -6.98
N ASN A 137 -10.29 -4.94 -8.22
CA ASN A 137 -10.25 -5.83 -9.39
C ASN A 137 -8.89 -6.53 -9.50
N CYS A 138 -7.79 -5.76 -9.39
CA CYS A 138 -6.44 -6.33 -9.42
C CYS A 138 -6.20 -7.34 -8.29
N ALA A 139 -6.55 -6.98 -7.06
CA ALA A 139 -6.32 -7.83 -5.88
C ALA A 139 -7.20 -9.09 -5.87
N GLY A 140 -8.41 -9.02 -6.44
CA GLY A 140 -9.27 -10.18 -6.63
C GLY A 140 -8.67 -11.19 -7.61
N ASP A 141 -8.05 -10.71 -8.69
CA ASP A 141 -7.36 -11.56 -9.67
C ASP A 141 -6.00 -12.07 -9.16
N LEU A 142 -5.32 -11.29 -8.32
CA LEU A 142 -4.05 -11.64 -7.70
C LEU A 142 -4.17 -12.86 -6.76
N ILE A 143 -5.33 -13.09 -6.15
CA ILE A 143 -5.55 -14.18 -5.16
C ILE A 143 -6.57 -15.18 -5.72
N ARG A 144 -6.40 -15.60 -6.97
CA ARG A 144 -7.20 -16.71 -7.51
C ARG A 144 -6.62 -18.05 -7.02
N PRO A 145 -7.47 -18.99 -6.54
CA PRO A 145 -7.03 -20.33 -6.13
C PRO A 145 -6.50 -21.17 -7.29
N ASP A 146 -6.82 -20.77 -8.53
CA ASP A 146 -6.38 -21.43 -9.76
C ASP A 146 -5.16 -20.69 -10.32
N GLY A 147 -3.96 -21.01 -9.83
CA GLY A 147 -2.73 -20.57 -10.47
C GLY A 147 -2.60 -21.18 -11.88
N PRO A 148 -1.80 -20.58 -12.79
CA PRO A 148 -1.63 -21.06 -14.17
C PRO A 148 -0.96 -22.44 -14.33
N ASP A 149 -0.61 -23.12 -13.23
CA ASP A 149 0.05 -24.43 -13.24
C ASP A 149 -0.48 -25.37 -12.14
N GLN A 150 -1.80 -25.57 -12.05
CA GLN A 150 -2.29 -26.82 -11.43
C GLN A 150 -2.37 -27.90 -12.50
N PRO A 151 -1.52 -28.95 -12.48
CA PRO A 151 -1.79 -30.13 -13.27
C PRO A 151 -3.14 -30.68 -12.84
N GLU A 152 -4.07 -30.83 -13.80
CA GLU A 152 -5.35 -31.49 -13.59
C GLU A 152 -5.11 -32.86 -12.96
N ASN A 153 -5.31 -32.96 -11.64
CA ASN A 153 -5.33 -34.24 -10.95
C ASN A 153 -6.60 -34.97 -11.41
N THR A 154 -6.41 -35.82 -12.42
CA THR A 154 -7.40 -36.81 -12.84
C THR A 154 -7.44 -37.89 -11.75
N HIS A 155 -8.55 -37.95 -11.01
CA HIS A 155 -8.93 -39.10 -10.20
C HIS A 155 -10.29 -39.62 -10.65
#